data_AF-A0A9X0W636-F1
#
_entry.id   AF-A0A9X0W636-F1
#
_cell.length_a   1.000
_cell.length_b   1.000
_cell.length_c   1.000
_cell.angle_alpha   90.00
_cell.angle_beta   90.00
_cell.angle_gamma   90.00
#
_symmetry.space_group_name_H-M   'P 1'
#
loop_
_entity.id
_entity.type
_entity.pdbx_description
1 polymer ?
#
loop_
_entity_poly.entity_id
_entity_poly.type
_entity_poly.pdbx_seq_one_letter_code
_entity_poly.pdbx_strand_id
1 'polypeptide(L)'
;MIKQTKLAASITVALGASAIATGAAVAGTGFWPHVVYSPSVTTVVSVINQNQSGDDLHYVLYYKDATDNTAACQEVNVFKPTSPNDIQTIDLGAVFGSTTKGVLFNDPSVNNDWDADPRTFALAQAAGQNPLRGYLLVDNSGTTATDVSGDALVLEYTNGATWGYKAEESFNSDFRNSGLTIGIDDVSQVSIKPFAEINTSFMVTPVSANMGALDGTGGDDSVTLRMRVQANGITGVMYDRDENPVSGAAEAPVVCVGRVNATELVGAGAQTFLPDGGWSNLEILPNAAGIVAGTTGAVVYQLEYGSGTFNGETMSGTFNNSFELK
;
A
#
# COMPACT_ATOMS: atom_id res chain seq x y z
N MET A 1 28.02 8.72 30.89
CA MET A 1 27.51 9.75 29.96
C MET A 1 27.58 9.16 28.55
N ILE A 2 26.52 8.44 28.14
CA ILE A 2 26.48 7.68 26.88
C ILE A 2 25.96 8.62 25.78
N LYS A 3 26.75 8.79 24.71
CA LYS A 3 26.40 9.62 23.55
C LYS A 3 25.43 8.83 22.66
N GLN A 4 24.28 9.43 22.33
CA GLN A 4 23.35 8.95 21.33
C GLN A 4 24.00 9.01 19.93
N THR A 5 24.07 7.88 19.25
CA THR A 5 24.45 7.78 17.84
C THR A 5 23.20 7.88 16.99
N LYS A 6 23.20 8.82 16.04
CA LYS A 6 22.11 9.10 15.10
C LYS A 6 21.99 7.95 14.09
N LEU A 7 20.78 7.45 13.86
CA LEU A 7 20.47 6.56 12.74
C LEU A 7 20.69 7.29 11.42
N ALA A 8 21.39 6.64 10.48
CA ALA A 8 21.54 7.08 9.11
C ALA A 8 20.43 6.42 8.26
N ALA A 9 19.61 7.23 7.61
CA ALA A 9 18.59 6.76 6.67
C ALA A 9 19.23 6.51 5.29
N SER A 10 19.02 5.31 4.73
CA SER A 10 19.31 4.99 3.33
C SER A 10 18.08 5.30 2.48
N ILE A 11 18.18 6.32 1.62
CA ILE A 11 17.17 6.64 0.62
C ILE A 11 17.60 5.99 -0.70
N THR A 12 16.87 4.97 -1.15
CA THR A 12 17.01 4.40 -2.49
C THR A 12 15.97 5.07 -3.39
N VAL A 13 16.43 5.89 -4.33
CA VAL A 13 15.58 6.53 -5.34
C VAL A 13 15.48 5.59 -6.55
N ALA A 14 14.31 4.99 -6.76
CA ALA A 14 13.97 4.36 -8.04
C ALA A 14 13.24 5.37 -8.92
N LEU A 15 13.81 5.68 -10.09
CA LEU A 15 13.19 6.49 -11.14
C LEU A 15 12.62 5.53 -12.19
N GLY A 16 11.30 5.33 -12.18
CA GLY A 16 10.56 4.71 -13.28
C GLY A 16 9.94 5.80 -14.13
N ALA A 17 10.21 5.79 -15.43
CA ALA A 17 9.58 6.66 -16.43
C ALA A 17 8.54 5.85 -17.20
N SER A 18 7.30 6.35 -17.30
CA SER A 18 6.21 5.75 -18.08
C SER A 18 5.72 6.71 -19.18
N ALA A 19 5.28 6.10 -20.28
CA ALA A 19 5.11 6.70 -21.60
C ALA A 19 3.73 7.34 -21.84
N ILE A 20 3.71 8.39 -22.67
CA ILE A 20 2.53 9.21 -23.01
C ILE A 20 1.64 8.49 -24.03
N ALA A 21 0.40 8.18 -23.68
CA ALA A 21 -0.65 7.77 -24.61
C ALA A 21 -1.64 8.94 -24.83
N THR A 22 -1.75 9.44 -26.06
CA THR A 22 -2.67 10.52 -26.43
C THR A 22 -4.09 9.99 -26.61
N GLY A 23 -4.94 10.21 -25.61
CA GLY A 23 -6.40 10.07 -25.65
C GLY A 23 -7.06 11.31 -25.06
N ALA A 24 -8.39 11.43 -25.12
CA ALA A 24 -9.18 12.57 -24.66
C ALA A 24 -8.70 13.16 -23.31
N ALA A 25 -8.86 14.47 -23.09
CA ALA A 25 -8.44 15.13 -21.86
C ALA A 25 -9.09 14.49 -20.61
N VAL A 26 -8.35 13.61 -19.93
CA VAL A 26 -8.75 13.01 -18.66
C VAL A 26 -7.89 13.60 -17.54
N ALA A 27 -8.48 13.75 -16.36
CA ALA A 27 -7.79 14.13 -15.13
C ALA A 27 -6.65 13.14 -14.81
N GLY A 28 -5.55 13.67 -14.26
CA GLY A 28 -4.47 12.86 -13.70
C GLY A 28 -4.87 12.41 -12.30
N THR A 29 -4.69 11.12 -12.02
CA THR A 29 -5.00 10.53 -10.71
C THR A 29 -3.72 9.97 -10.09
N GLY A 30 -3.40 10.45 -8.89
CA GLY A 30 -2.42 9.83 -7.99
C GLY A 30 -3.07 8.71 -7.19
N PHE A 31 -2.39 7.57 -7.08
CA PHE A 31 -2.83 6.37 -6.36
C PHE A 31 -1.81 5.97 -5.31
N TRP A 32 -2.24 5.96 -4.06
CA TRP A 32 -1.49 5.47 -2.92
C TRP A 32 -2.06 4.12 -2.52
N PRO A 33 -1.48 3.00 -2.99
CA PRO A 33 -2.05 1.66 -2.82
C PRO A 33 -2.26 1.25 -1.37
N HIS A 34 -1.45 1.73 -0.42
CA HIS A 34 -1.54 1.25 0.95
C HIS A 34 -1.45 2.36 2.01
N VAL A 35 -2.61 2.80 2.49
CA VAL A 35 -2.72 3.68 3.66
C VAL A 35 -3.24 2.90 4.87
N VAL A 36 -2.76 3.26 6.05
CA VAL A 36 -3.08 2.57 7.30
C VAL A 36 -3.19 3.58 8.44
N TYR A 37 -4.13 3.30 9.35
CA TYR A 37 -4.26 4.05 10.59
C TYR A 37 -4.59 3.10 11.74
N SER A 38 -3.88 3.27 12.84
CA SER A 38 -4.12 2.60 14.11
C SER A 38 -3.58 3.48 15.26
N PRO A 39 -3.74 3.08 16.53
CA PRO A 39 -3.15 3.79 17.67
C PRO A 39 -1.61 3.69 17.72
N SER A 40 -0.98 2.95 16.80
CA SER A 40 0.48 2.80 16.74
C SER A 40 1.07 3.03 15.34
N VAL A 41 0.23 3.13 14.30
CA VAL A 41 0.64 3.31 12.91
C VAL A 41 -0.16 4.44 12.27
N THR A 42 0.48 5.31 11.50
CA THR A 42 -0.23 6.24 10.61
C THR A 42 0.45 6.34 9.26
N THR A 43 -0.29 6.78 8.25
CA THR A 43 0.24 7.14 6.93
C THR A 43 0.23 8.65 6.78
N VAL A 44 1.42 9.21 6.56
CA VAL A 44 1.60 10.58 6.10
C VAL A 44 1.67 10.56 4.58
N VAL A 45 0.84 11.34 3.91
CA VAL A 45 0.80 11.47 2.46
C VAL A 45 1.20 12.89 2.08
N SER A 46 2.13 13.05 1.14
CA SER A 46 2.34 14.33 0.47
C SER A 46 1.68 14.27 -0.90
N VAL A 47 0.87 15.26 -1.20
CA VAL A 47 0.22 15.42 -2.50
C VAL A 47 0.71 16.70 -3.13
N ILE A 48 1.15 16.63 -4.38
CA ILE A 48 1.60 17.76 -5.17
C ILE A 48 0.60 17.98 -6.29
N ASN A 49 -0.05 19.14 -6.27
CA ASN A 49 -0.90 19.59 -7.36
C ASN A 49 -0.04 20.23 -8.46
N GLN A 50 0.24 19.52 -9.54
CA GLN A 50 0.98 20.13 -10.66
C GLN A 50 0.06 20.92 -11.62
N ASN A 51 -1.25 21.00 -11.34
CA ASN A 51 -2.21 21.70 -12.18
C ASN A 51 -2.10 23.22 -12.06
N GLN A 52 -2.05 23.94 -13.18
CA GLN A 52 -2.03 25.39 -13.21
C GLN A 52 -3.40 26.08 -13.14
N SER A 53 -4.50 25.32 -13.19
CA SER A 53 -5.86 25.87 -13.31
C SER A 53 -6.88 25.29 -12.32
N GLY A 54 -6.49 24.35 -11.46
CA GLY A 54 -7.37 23.73 -10.48
C GLY A 54 -7.25 24.38 -9.10
N ASP A 55 -8.40 24.77 -8.54
CA ASP A 55 -8.52 25.32 -7.18
C ASP A 55 -8.88 24.24 -6.14
N ASP A 56 -9.23 23.02 -6.57
CA ASP A 56 -9.56 21.89 -5.71
C ASP A 56 -8.94 20.57 -6.20
N LEU A 57 -8.50 19.73 -5.26
CA LEU A 57 -8.19 18.31 -5.45
C LEU A 57 -9.33 17.46 -4.88
N HIS A 58 -9.63 16.36 -5.58
CA HIS A 58 -10.61 15.36 -5.15
C HIS A 58 -9.89 14.22 -4.45
N TYR A 59 -10.12 14.05 -3.13
CA TYR A 59 -9.56 12.97 -2.33
C TYR A 59 -10.62 11.88 -2.12
N VAL A 60 -10.28 10.65 -2.49
CA VAL A 60 -11.12 9.48 -2.25
C VAL A 60 -10.33 8.41 -1.51
N LEU A 61 -10.65 8.22 -0.23
CA LEU A 61 -10.11 7.15 0.61
C LEU A 61 -11.07 5.97 0.59
N TYR A 62 -10.63 4.85 0.03
CA TYR A 62 -11.32 3.56 0.16
C TYR A 62 -10.68 2.79 1.30
N TYR A 63 -11.49 2.27 2.21
CA TYR A 63 -10.97 1.69 3.45
C TYR A 63 -11.86 0.62 4.08
N LYS A 64 -11.28 -0.15 4.98
CA LYS A 64 -12.02 -1.12 5.81
C LYS A 64 -11.31 -1.38 7.13
N ASP A 65 -11.94 -2.22 7.95
CA ASP A 65 -11.31 -2.76 9.15
C ASP A 65 -10.04 -3.55 8.80
N ALA A 66 -8.94 -3.24 9.51
CA ALA A 66 -7.65 -3.86 9.23
C ALA A 66 -7.56 -5.37 9.58
N THR A 67 -8.55 -5.93 10.27
CA THR A 67 -8.55 -7.33 10.72
C THR A 67 -9.24 -8.28 9.76
N ASP A 68 -10.00 -7.77 8.79
CA ASP A 68 -10.76 -8.58 7.83
C ASP A 68 -10.29 -8.33 6.38
N ASN A 69 -9.47 -9.25 5.86
CA ASN A 69 -9.00 -9.18 4.48
C ASN A 69 -10.11 -9.40 3.44
N THR A 70 -11.29 -9.88 3.84
CA THR A 70 -12.42 -10.19 2.94
C THR A 70 -13.56 -9.18 3.00
N ALA A 71 -13.55 -8.26 3.96
CA ALA A 71 -14.56 -7.21 4.04
C ALA A 71 -14.50 -6.27 2.83
N ALA A 72 -15.69 -5.85 2.39
CA ALA A 72 -15.88 -4.78 1.42
C ALA A 72 -15.35 -3.45 1.95
N CYS A 73 -15.02 -2.55 1.04
CA CYS A 73 -14.56 -1.22 1.38
C CYS A 73 -15.69 -0.21 1.59
N GLN A 74 -15.38 0.77 2.42
CA GLN A 74 -16.13 1.97 2.66
C GLN A 74 -15.37 3.14 2.04
N GLU A 75 -16.05 4.27 1.86
CA GLU A 75 -15.51 5.42 1.14
C GLU A 75 -15.58 6.70 1.98
N VAL A 76 -14.51 7.49 1.97
CA VAL A 76 -14.53 8.92 2.31
C VAL A 76 -14.17 9.69 1.05
N ASN A 77 -15.08 10.56 0.62
CA ASN A 77 -15.01 11.29 -0.64
C ASN A 77 -15.17 12.79 -0.40
N VAL A 78 -14.13 13.57 -0.64
CA VAL A 78 -14.10 15.00 -0.32
C VAL A 78 -13.29 15.80 -1.33
N PHE A 79 -13.75 17.01 -1.63
CA PHE A 79 -12.96 18.01 -2.35
C PHE A 79 -12.23 18.90 -1.34
N LYS A 80 -10.98 19.24 -1.67
CA LYS A 80 -10.10 20.06 -0.84
C LYS A 80 -9.47 21.17 -1.66
N PRO A 81 -9.47 22.42 -1.15
CA PRO A 81 -8.80 23.51 -1.84
C PRO A 81 -7.31 23.24 -2.03
N THR A 82 -6.80 23.72 -3.14
CA THR A 82 -5.39 23.68 -3.51
C THR A 82 -5.05 24.90 -4.36
N SER A 83 -3.78 25.06 -4.69
CA SER A 83 -3.34 26.00 -5.71
C SER A 83 -2.31 25.37 -6.64
N PRO A 84 -1.97 26.01 -7.77
CA PRO A 84 -0.92 25.51 -8.64
C PRO A 84 0.45 25.32 -7.98
N ASN A 85 1.02 24.13 -8.16
CA ASN A 85 2.29 23.69 -7.55
C ASN A 85 2.27 23.65 -6.02
N ASP A 86 1.08 23.58 -5.45
CA ASP A 86 0.91 23.42 -4.02
C ASP A 86 1.30 22.00 -3.57
N ILE A 87 1.83 21.92 -2.35
CA ILE A 87 2.23 20.67 -1.72
C ILE A 87 1.50 20.57 -0.39
N GLN A 88 0.57 19.62 -0.34
CA GLN A 88 -0.20 19.33 0.85
C GLN A 88 0.34 18.04 1.49
N THR A 89 1.05 18.17 2.61
CA THR A 89 1.45 17.01 3.42
C THR A 89 0.49 16.81 4.58
N ILE A 90 -0.12 15.63 4.65
CA ILE A 90 -1.20 15.30 5.57
C ILE A 90 -0.93 13.99 6.29
N ASP A 91 -1.17 13.98 7.60
CA ASP A 91 -1.34 12.78 8.39
C ASP A 91 -2.81 12.37 8.34
N LEU A 92 -3.11 11.29 7.62
CA LEU A 92 -4.49 10.81 7.44
C LEU A 92 -5.16 10.49 8.79
N GLY A 93 -4.39 10.07 9.79
CA GLY A 93 -4.87 9.71 11.13
C GLY A 93 -4.87 10.85 12.14
N ALA A 94 -4.34 12.03 11.79
CA ALA A 94 -4.11 13.16 12.69
C ALA A 94 -3.35 12.81 14.00
N VAL A 95 -2.45 11.82 13.95
CA VAL A 95 -1.55 11.48 15.07
C VAL A 95 -0.58 12.62 15.35
N PHE A 96 0.06 13.16 14.30
CA PHE A 96 1.01 14.27 14.35
C PHE A 96 0.37 15.62 13.97
N GLY A 97 -0.90 15.61 13.56
CA GLY A 97 -1.64 16.79 13.09
C GLY A 97 -2.97 17.02 13.81
N SER A 98 -3.12 16.59 15.07
CA SER A 98 -4.41 16.64 15.79
C SER A 98 -5.00 18.05 15.92
N THR A 99 -4.16 19.07 16.12
CA THR A 99 -4.60 20.47 16.21
C THR A 99 -4.77 21.14 14.84
N THR A 100 -4.21 20.53 13.79
CA THR A 100 -4.23 21.00 12.40
C THR A 100 -5.11 20.11 11.51
N LYS A 101 -5.96 19.28 12.13
CA LYS A 101 -6.87 18.35 11.46
C LYS A 101 -6.20 17.52 10.35
N GLY A 102 -4.99 17.05 10.62
CA GLY A 102 -4.17 16.23 9.72
C GLY A 102 -3.11 17.01 8.93
N VAL A 103 -3.22 18.33 8.76
CA VAL A 103 -2.25 19.12 7.99
C VAL A 103 -0.90 19.21 8.70
N LEU A 104 0.21 19.00 7.98
CA LEU A 104 1.58 19.06 8.49
C LEU A 104 2.41 20.17 7.83
N PHE A 105 3.61 20.41 8.37
CA PHE A 105 4.69 21.23 7.78
C PHE A 105 4.32 22.66 7.35
N ASN A 106 3.65 23.41 8.24
CA ASN A 106 3.43 24.86 8.11
C ASN A 106 2.66 25.27 6.85
N ASP A 107 1.72 24.44 6.45
CA ASP A 107 0.76 24.80 5.41
C ASP A 107 -0.33 25.71 6.02
N PRO A 108 -0.32 27.02 5.70
CA PRO A 108 -1.22 27.99 6.31
C PRO A 108 -2.64 27.79 5.81
N SER A 109 -3.62 27.90 6.71
CA SER A 109 -5.05 27.66 6.39
C SER A 109 -5.61 28.54 5.26
N VAL A 110 -4.92 29.62 4.88
CA VAL A 110 -5.40 30.58 3.88
C VAL A 110 -5.66 29.93 2.50
N ASN A 111 -4.90 28.91 2.11
CA ASN A 111 -4.97 28.32 0.76
C ASN A 111 -5.65 26.94 0.70
N ASN A 112 -5.66 26.18 1.80
CA ASN A 112 -6.28 24.85 1.89
C ASN A 112 -7.51 24.81 2.82
N ASP A 113 -7.77 25.91 3.54
CA ASP A 113 -8.94 26.14 4.39
C ASP A 113 -9.23 24.96 5.34
N TRP A 114 -8.16 24.38 5.90
CA TRP A 114 -8.28 23.22 6.80
C TRP A 114 -8.92 23.60 8.14
N ASP A 115 -8.81 24.86 8.56
CA ASP A 115 -9.32 25.34 9.84
C ASP A 115 -10.84 25.58 9.81
N ALA A 116 -11.43 25.81 8.63
CA ALA A 116 -12.88 25.83 8.45
C ALA A 116 -13.52 24.52 8.93
N ASP A 117 -14.47 24.62 9.85
CA ASP A 117 -15.32 23.52 10.27
C ASP A 117 -16.36 23.23 9.17
N PRO A 118 -16.60 21.97 8.72
CA PRO A 118 -16.09 20.67 9.19
C PRO A 118 -14.95 20.08 8.36
N ARG A 119 -14.13 20.90 7.70
CA ARG A 119 -13.03 20.40 6.86
C ARG A 119 -11.95 19.77 7.73
N THR A 120 -11.57 18.55 7.39
CA THR A 120 -10.42 17.83 7.94
C THR A 120 -9.68 17.12 6.82
N PHE A 121 -8.35 17.12 6.89
CA PHE A 121 -7.48 16.31 6.02
C PHE A 121 -7.14 14.96 6.66
N ALA A 122 -7.54 14.76 7.92
CA ALA A 122 -7.43 13.48 8.62
C ALA A 122 -8.54 12.52 8.16
N LEU A 123 -8.47 12.09 6.90
CA LEU A 123 -9.51 11.27 6.26
C LEU A 123 -9.72 9.93 6.98
N ALA A 124 -8.64 9.31 7.47
CA ALA A 124 -8.70 8.08 8.26
C ALA A 124 -9.38 8.29 9.62
N GLN A 125 -9.16 9.45 10.26
CA GLN A 125 -9.88 9.80 11.48
C GLN A 125 -11.37 10.06 11.20
N ALA A 126 -11.68 10.75 10.10
CA ALA A 126 -13.05 11.06 9.68
C ALA A 126 -13.87 9.81 9.34
N ALA A 127 -13.21 8.75 8.85
CA ALA A 127 -13.81 7.44 8.62
C ALA A 127 -14.32 6.77 9.92
N GLY A 128 -13.82 7.17 11.10
CA GLY A 128 -14.27 6.62 12.38
C GLY A 128 -13.86 5.16 12.65
N GLN A 129 -13.15 4.52 11.72
CA GLN A 129 -12.65 3.14 11.83
C GLN A 129 -11.24 3.12 12.43
N ASN A 130 -11.01 2.28 13.45
CA ASN A 130 -9.69 2.09 14.05
C ASN A 130 -9.56 0.68 14.64
N PRO A 131 -8.66 -0.20 14.12
CA PRO A 131 -7.69 0.04 13.06
C PRO A 131 -8.27 -0.03 11.63
N LEU A 132 -7.60 0.64 10.71
CA LEU A 132 -8.00 0.91 9.34
C LEU A 132 -6.88 0.50 8.37
N ARG A 133 -7.24 -0.12 7.24
CA ARG A 133 -6.40 -0.16 6.03
C ARG A 133 -7.21 0.26 4.81
N GLY A 134 -6.53 0.82 3.83
CA GLY A 134 -7.18 1.32 2.63
C GLY A 134 -6.19 1.75 1.57
N TYR A 135 -6.70 2.36 0.52
CA TYR A 135 -5.92 3.05 -0.50
C TYR A 135 -6.51 4.45 -0.71
N LEU A 136 -5.68 5.39 -1.18
CA LEU A 136 -6.09 6.75 -1.44
C LEU A 136 -5.94 7.05 -2.94
N LEU A 137 -6.99 7.61 -3.53
CA LEU A 137 -6.93 8.26 -4.82
C LEU A 137 -7.00 9.76 -4.61
N VAL A 138 -6.18 10.50 -5.36
CA VAL A 138 -6.30 11.95 -5.47
C VAL A 138 -6.25 12.34 -6.92
N ASP A 139 -7.28 13.03 -7.39
CA ASP A 139 -7.32 13.55 -8.76
C ASP A 139 -7.59 15.05 -8.79
N ASN A 140 -7.28 15.65 -9.93
CA ASN A 140 -7.65 17.01 -10.22
C ASN A 140 -8.97 17.03 -11.00
N SER A 141 -10.03 17.46 -10.34
CA SER A 141 -11.37 17.55 -10.94
C SER A 141 -11.51 18.50 -12.16
N GLY A 142 -10.42 19.13 -12.63
CA GLY A 142 -10.38 20.08 -13.74
C GLY A 142 -10.01 19.45 -15.08
N THR A 143 -10.79 19.73 -16.12
CA THR A 143 -10.57 19.22 -17.47
C THR A 143 -9.33 19.84 -18.11
N THR A 144 -8.21 19.13 -18.10
CA THR A 144 -7.13 19.02 -19.11
C THR A 144 -5.88 18.49 -18.41
N ALA A 145 -5.27 17.46 -19.01
CA ALA A 145 -4.18 16.66 -18.44
C ALA A 145 -3.16 17.50 -17.65
N THR A 146 -3.19 17.32 -16.34
CA THR A 146 -2.18 17.80 -15.39
C THR A 146 -2.03 16.74 -14.31
N ASP A 147 -0.82 16.57 -13.80
CA ASP A 147 -0.45 15.39 -13.02
C ASP A 147 -0.64 15.65 -11.52
N VAL A 148 -1.33 14.76 -10.82
CA VAL A 148 -1.29 14.68 -9.36
C VAL A 148 -0.19 13.69 -9.02
N SER A 149 0.77 14.11 -8.20
CA SER A 149 1.91 13.28 -7.81
C SER A 149 2.12 13.33 -6.32
N GLY A 150 2.98 12.45 -5.80
CA GLY A 150 3.39 12.57 -4.41
C GLY A 150 4.05 11.33 -3.84
N ASP A 151 4.08 11.28 -2.53
CA ASP A 151 4.67 10.19 -1.78
C ASP A 151 3.85 9.86 -0.54
N ALA A 152 4.12 8.70 0.04
CA ALA A 152 3.63 8.33 1.34
C ALA A 152 4.77 7.83 2.21
N LEU A 153 4.62 8.11 3.49
CA LEU A 153 5.45 7.63 4.57
C LEU A 153 4.54 6.92 5.57
N VAL A 154 4.70 5.61 5.72
CA VAL A 154 4.04 4.86 6.77
C VAL A 154 4.95 4.84 8.00
N LEU A 155 4.38 5.22 9.13
CA LEU A 155 5.08 5.41 10.39
C LEU A 155 4.45 4.52 11.45
N GLU A 156 5.17 3.48 11.87
CA GLU A 156 4.91 2.78 13.12
C GLU A 156 5.74 3.47 14.21
N TYR A 157 5.06 4.28 15.03
CA TYR A 157 5.72 5.20 15.94
C TYR A 157 5.86 4.65 17.36
N THR A 158 5.31 3.46 17.65
CA THR A 158 5.48 2.83 18.97
C THR A 158 6.83 2.10 19.06
N ASN A 159 7.24 1.40 18.00
CA ASN A 159 8.48 0.65 17.92
C ASN A 159 9.51 1.27 16.97
N GLY A 160 9.17 2.38 16.30
CA GLY A 160 10.10 3.21 15.55
C GLY A 160 10.48 2.62 14.19
N ALA A 161 9.48 2.15 13.45
CA ALA A 161 9.64 1.62 12.09
C ALA A 161 9.01 2.57 11.06
N THR A 162 9.65 2.73 9.91
CA THR A 162 9.11 3.55 8.83
C THR A 162 9.51 3.05 7.46
N TRP A 163 8.58 3.10 6.51
CA TRP A 163 8.85 2.89 5.10
C TRP A 163 8.05 3.89 4.29
N GLY A 164 8.51 4.15 3.07
CA GLY A 164 7.83 5.07 2.17
C GLY A 164 7.82 4.54 0.76
N TYR A 165 6.90 5.08 -0.04
CA TYR A 165 6.70 4.73 -1.44
C TYR A 165 6.15 5.95 -2.18
N LYS A 166 6.24 5.95 -3.51
CA LYS A 166 5.69 7.02 -4.35
C LYS A 166 4.24 6.72 -4.70
N ALA A 167 3.46 7.77 -4.92
CA ALA A 167 2.16 7.64 -5.55
C ALA A 167 2.32 7.12 -6.98
N GLU A 168 1.37 6.32 -7.42
CA GLU A 168 1.26 5.93 -8.81
C GLU A 168 0.43 6.91 -9.60
N GLU A 169 0.90 7.24 -10.78
CA GLU A 169 0.24 8.21 -11.64
C GLU A 169 -0.40 7.46 -12.81
N SER A 170 -1.69 7.71 -13.03
CA SER A 170 -2.37 7.26 -14.23
C SER A 170 -3.32 8.33 -14.75
N PHE A 171 -3.49 8.33 -16.06
CA PHE A 171 -4.61 9.01 -16.70
C PHE A 171 -5.83 8.13 -16.52
N ASN A 172 -6.97 8.68 -16.09
CA ASN A 172 -8.29 8.02 -16.02
C ASN A 172 -8.53 6.97 -14.91
N SER A 173 -7.66 6.88 -13.90
CA SER A 173 -7.73 5.88 -12.81
C SER A 173 -7.60 4.41 -13.24
N ASP A 174 -7.15 4.15 -14.48
CA ASP A 174 -6.75 2.82 -14.96
C ASP A 174 -5.28 2.56 -14.59
N PHE A 175 -5.07 1.80 -13.52
CA PHE A 175 -3.73 1.47 -13.04
C PHE A 175 -3.21 0.14 -13.58
N ARG A 176 -3.90 -0.50 -14.54
CA ARG A 176 -3.55 -1.83 -15.05
C ARG A 176 -2.21 -1.88 -15.77
N ASN A 177 -1.77 -0.74 -16.31
CA ASN A 177 -0.52 -0.62 -17.07
C ASN A 177 0.55 0.20 -16.34
N SER A 178 0.42 0.42 -15.02
CA SER A 178 1.40 1.23 -14.27
C SER A 178 2.81 0.61 -14.25
N GLY A 179 2.96 -0.65 -14.69
CA GLY A 179 4.25 -1.36 -14.71
C GLY A 179 4.67 -1.91 -13.34
N LEU A 180 3.76 -1.84 -12.37
CA LEU A 180 3.98 -2.14 -10.95
C LEU A 180 2.98 -3.15 -10.40
N THR A 181 2.09 -3.62 -11.28
CA THR A 181 1.05 -4.57 -10.96
C THR A 181 1.54 -5.96 -11.29
N ILE A 182 1.47 -6.87 -10.33
CA ILE A 182 1.55 -8.30 -10.65
C ILE A 182 0.20 -8.65 -11.26
N GLY A 183 0.21 -9.04 -12.54
CA GLY A 183 -1.00 -9.44 -13.25
C GLY A 183 -1.64 -10.69 -12.65
N ILE A 184 -2.91 -10.91 -12.94
CA ILE A 184 -3.55 -12.20 -12.69
C ILE A 184 -2.79 -13.29 -13.46
N ASP A 185 -2.53 -14.40 -12.79
CA ASP A 185 -1.73 -15.54 -13.24
C ASP A 185 -0.23 -15.23 -13.49
N ASP A 186 0.21 -13.99 -13.23
CA ASP A 186 1.63 -13.66 -13.14
C ASP A 186 2.19 -14.02 -11.77
N VAL A 187 3.52 -14.07 -11.70
CA VAL A 187 4.23 -14.40 -10.49
C VAL A 187 5.41 -13.47 -10.24
N SER A 188 5.65 -13.14 -8.98
CA SER A 188 6.85 -12.42 -8.53
C SER A 188 7.67 -13.29 -7.59
N GLN A 189 8.98 -13.37 -7.80
CA GLN A 189 9.85 -14.18 -6.95
C GLN A 189 10.06 -13.48 -5.61
N VAL A 190 9.81 -14.20 -4.51
CA VAL A 190 9.92 -13.69 -3.15
C VAL A 190 10.89 -14.55 -2.35
N SER A 191 11.75 -13.90 -1.56
CA SER A 191 12.53 -14.58 -0.53
C SER A 191 11.79 -14.48 0.79
N ILE A 192 11.65 -15.59 1.51
CA ILE A 192 11.07 -15.63 2.85
C ILE A 192 12.15 -15.95 3.85
N LYS A 193 12.26 -15.12 4.87
CA LYS A 193 13.24 -15.29 5.94
C LYS A 193 12.71 -16.30 6.98
N PRO A 194 13.55 -16.83 7.89
CA PRO A 194 13.10 -17.72 8.95
C PRO A 194 11.88 -17.15 9.70
N PHE A 195 10.76 -17.89 9.71
CA PHE A 195 9.51 -17.43 10.36
C PHE A 195 9.68 -17.19 11.86
N ALA A 196 10.66 -17.84 12.49
CA ALA A 196 10.97 -17.68 13.91
C ALA A 196 11.66 -16.35 14.23
N GLU A 197 12.27 -15.69 13.23
CA GLU A 197 13.05 -14.46 13.43
C GLU A 197 12.38 -13.23 12.80
N ILE A 198 11.76 -13.41 11.64
CA ILE A 198 11.28 -12.30 10.81
C ILE A 198 9.83 -12.55 10.40
N ASN A 199 9.00 -11.55 10.64
CA ASN A 199 7.65 -11.52 10.10
C ASN A 199 7.72 -10.99 8.67
N THR A 200 7.31 -11.82 7.72
CA THR A 200 7.09 -11.41 6.33
C THR A 200 5.59 -11.27 6.09
N SER A 201 5.18 -10.14 5.51
CA SER A 201 3.79 -9.88 5.15
C SER A 201 3.71 -9.22 3.77
N PHE A 202 2.63 -9.48 3.05
CA PHE A 202 2.33 -8.87 1.78
C PHE A 202 1.20 -7.88 1.97
N MET A 203 1.47 -6.60 1.66
CA MET A 203 0.46 -5.56 1.57
C MET A 203 -0.06 -5.57 0.14
N VAL A 204 -1.34 -5.87 -0.03
CA VAL A 204 -1.93 -6.20 -1.33
C VAL A 204 -3.05 -5.22 -1.61
N THR A 205 -3.01 -4.62 -2.79
CA THR A 205 -4.10 -3.77 -3.30
C THR A 205 -4.49 -4.27 -4.67
N PRO A 206 -5.59 -5.05 -4.78
CA PRO A 206 -6.22 -5.34 -6.06
C PRO A 206 -6.36 -4.09 -6.92
N VAL A 207 -6.10 -4.23 -8.22
CA VAL A 207 -6.25 -3.14 -9.18
C VAL A 207 -7.18 -3.53 -10.33
N SER A 208 -8.01 -2.57 -10.74
CA SER A 208 -8.88 -2.70 -11.90
C SER A 208 -8.70 -1.55 -12.89
N ALA A 209 -9.50 -1.60 -13.95
CA ALA A 209 -9.56 -0.55 -14.97
C ALA A 209 -10.15 0.77 -14.44
N ASN A 210 -10.83 0.77 -13.29
CA ASN A 210 -11.46 1.96 -12.73
C ASN A 210 -11.49 1.88 -11.21
N MET A 211 -10.39 2.30 -10.58
CA MET A 211 -10.27 2.32 -9.12
C MET A 211 -11.17 3.37 -8.45
N GLY A 212 -11.72 4.31 -9.21
CA GLY A 212 -12.52 5.44 -8.74
C GLY A 212 -14.02 5.35 -9.03
N ALA A 213 -14.55 4.18 -9.39
CA ALA A 213 -15.97 4.04 -9.76
C ALA A 213 -16.91 4.43 -8.59
N LEU A 214 -17.58 5.58 -8.73
CA LEU A 214 -18.47 6.22 -7.75
C LEU A 214 -19.80 5.48 -7.49
N ASP A 215 -20.04 4.32 -8.10
CA ASP A 215 -21.33 3.61 -8.03
C ASP A 215 -21.40 2.57 -6.90
N GLY A 216 -20.44 2.57 -5.99
CA GLY A 216 -20.33 1.59 -4.92
C GLY A 216 -19.89 0.20 -5.41
N THR A 217 -19.44 0.08 -6.66
CA THR A 217 -18.69 -1.09 -7.17
C THR A 217 -17.19 -0.85 -7.23
N GLY A 218 -16.75 0.41 -7.19
CA GLY A 218 -15.35 0.79 -7.04
C GLY A 218 -14.83 0.45 -5.64
N GLY A 219 -13.61 -0.08 -5.57
CA GLY A 219 -12.94 -0.39 -4.30
C GLY A 219 -13.23 -1.76 -3.68
N ASP A 220 -14.18 -2.52 -4.21
CA ASP A 220 -14.38 -3.94 -3.84
C ASP A 220 -13.61 -4.91 -4.76
N ASP A 221 -12.61 -4.40 -5.49
CA ASP A 221 -11.71 -5.22 -6.28
C ASP A 221 -11.07 -6.30 -5.42
N SER A 222 -10.89 -7.50 -5.98
CA SER A 222 -10.45 -8.63 -5.18
C SER A 222 -9.54 -9.59 -5.93
N VAL A 223 -8.58 -10.14 -5.19
CA VAL A 223 -7.65 -11.17 -5.65
C VAL A 223 -7.48 -12.24 -4.59
N THR A 224 -6.91 -13.37 -4.99
CA THR A 224 -6.41 -14.39 -4.08
C THR A 224 -4.90 -14.47 -4.20
N LEU A 225 -4.19 -14.39 -3.07
CA LEU A 225 -2.75 -14.64 -3.03
C LEU A 225 -2.47 -16.12 -2.83
N ARG A 226 -1.45 -16.61 -3.52
CA ARG A 226 -0.87 -17.93 -3.27
C ARG A 226 0.65 -17.87 -3.39
N MET A 227 1.35 -18.66 -2.59
CA MET A 227 2.76 -18.95 -2.85
C MET A 227 2.88 -20.29 -3.57
N ARG A 228 3.68 -20.31 -4.63
CA ARG A 228 3.84 -21.49 -5.48
C ARG A 228 5.26 -21.61 -6.02
N VAL A 229 5.73 -22.84 -6.04
CA VAL A 229 6.91 -23.24 -6.82
C VAL A 229 6.54 -24.39 -7.75
N GLN A 230 7.13 -24.40 -8.94
CA GLN A 230 6.97 -25.49 -9.88
C GLN A 230 8.34 -25.90 -10.44
N ALA A 231 8.74 -27.14 -10.19
CA ALA A 231 9.89 -27.76 -10.87
C ALA A 231 9.59 -29.21 -11.19
N ASN A 232 9.97 -29.63 -12.40
CA ASN A 232 9.92 -31.04 -12.82
C ASN A 232 8.56 -31.72 -12.59
N GLY A 233 7.46 -30.96 -12.75
CA GLY A 233 6.09 -31.46 -12.54
C GLY A 233 5.63 -31.53 -11.07
N ILE A 234 6.45 -31.10 -10.12
CA ILE A 234 6.11 -30.99 -8.70
C ILE A 234 5.61 -29.56 -8.43
N THR A 235 4.42 -29.44 -7.84
CA THR A 235 3.88 -28.18 -7.34
C THR A 235 4.09 -28.11 -5.83
N GLY A 236 4.89 -27.14 -5.38
CA GLY A 236 5.12 -26.84 -3.98
C GLY A 236 4.64 -25.44 -3.60
N VAL A 237 4.74 -25.09 -2.32
CA VAL A 237 4.53 -23.73 -1.81
C VAL A 237 5.80 -22.90 -1.85
N MET A 238 6.95 -23.50 -1.57
CA MET A 238 8.24 -22.81 -1.44
C MET A 238 9.38 -23.81 -1.64
N TYR A 239 10.53 -23.36 -2.10
CA TYR A 239 11.78 -24.09 -1.96
C TYR A 239 12.40 -23.76 -0.59
N ASP A 240 12.92 -24.76 0.09
CA ASP A 240 13.84 -24.52 1.22
C ASP A 240 15.18 -23.93 0.72
N ARG A 241 16.15 -23.75 1.62
CA ARG A 241 17.47 -23.18 1.27
C ARG A 241 18.34 -24.12 0.42
N ASP A 242 18.00 -25.41 0.37
CA ASP A 242 18.69 -26.44 -0.39
C ASP A 242 17.96 -26.77 -1.72
N GLU A 243 17.04 -25.90 -2.15
CA GLU A 243 16.27 -26.03 -3.38
C GLU A 243 15.33 -27.26 -3.40
N ASN A 244 14.95 -27.81 -2.24
CA ASN A 244 13.95 -28.87 -2.17
C ASN A 244 12.54 -28.25 -2.16
N PRO A 245 11.63 -28.67 -3.06
CA PRO A 245 10.27 -28.16 -3.08
C PRO A 245 9.49 -28.71 -1.88
N VAL A 246 8.91 -27.82 -1.09
CA VAL A 246 8.01 -28.16 0.02
C VAL A 246 6.57 -28.01 -0.44
N SER A 247 5.71 -29.00 -0.21
CA SER A 247 4.27 -28.92 -0.51
C SER A 247 3.47 -28.30 0.63
N GLY A 248 2.31 -27.71 0.33
CA GLY A 248 1.39 -27.19 1.35
C GLY A 248 1.02 -25.73 1.14
N ALA A 249 0.75 -25.34 -0.11
CA ALA A 249 0.32 -23.99 -0.42
C ALA A 249 -1.07 -23.73 0.15
N ALA A 250 -1.23 -22.56 0.73
CA ALA A 250 -2.52 -22.02 1.15
C ALA A 250 -2.81 -20.74 0.36
N GLU A 251 -4.10 -20.43 0.27
CA GLU A 251 -4.62 -19.29 -0.48
C GLU A 251 -5.21 -18.28 0.50
N ALA A 252 -4.94 -17.00 0.28
CA ALA A 252 -5.45 -15.91 1.10
C ALA A 252 -6.22 -14.90 0.23
N PRO A 253 -7.55 -14.79 0.37
CA PRO A 253 -8.32 -13.80 -0.36
C PRO A 253 -8.08 -12.39 0.19
N VAL A 254 -8.06 -11.41 -0.71
CA VAL A 254 -7.97 -9.98 -0.41
C VAL A 254 -9.01 -9.23 -1.22
N VAL A 255 -9.87 -8.49 -0.53
CA VAL A 255 -10.80 -7.50 -1.10
C VAL A 255 -10.30 -6.10 -0.73
N CYS A 256 -10.35 -5.14 -1.65
CA CYS A 256 -9.94 -3.75 -1.48
C CYS A 256 -8.46 -3.52 -1.13
N VAL A 257 -8.05 -3.78 0.11
CA VAL A 257 -6.65 -3.75 0.58
C VAL A 257 -6.47 -4.83 1.64
N GLY A 258 -5.39 -5.58 1.60
CA GLY A 258 -5.14 -6.67 2.54
C GLY A 258 -3.72 -6.69 3.05
N ARG A 259 -3.55 -7.31 4.23
CA ARG A 259 -2.25 -7.73 4.72
C ARG A 259 -2.28 -9.23 4.91
N VAL A 260 -1.48 -9.95 4.13
CA VAL A 260 -1.38 -11.41 4.19
C VAL A 260 -0.03 -11.78 4.78
N ASN A 261 -0.01 -12.50 5.91
CA ASN A 261 1.25 -13.02 6.43
C ASN A 261 1.75 -14.16 5.54
N ALA A 262 3.07 -14.28 5.35
CA ALA A 262 3.65 -15.40 4.62
C ALA A 262 3.29 -16.77 5.27
N THR A 263 3.13 -16.80 6.60
CA THR A 263 2.67 -17.99 7.33
C THR A 263 1.23 -18.39 7.02
N GLU A 264 0.40 -17.49 6.48
CA GLU A 264 -0.97 -17.82 6.03
C GLU A 264 -0.97 -18.49 4.66
N LEU A 265 0.09 -18.28 3.86
CA LEU A 265 0.26 -18.87 2.53
C LEU A 265 0.99 -20.22 2.56
N VAL A 266 1.55 -20.58 3.71
CA VAL A 266 2.30 -21.81 3.95
C VAL A 266 1.58 -22.63 5.01
N GLY A 267 1.04 -23.79 4.65
CA GLY A 267 0.34 -24.67 5.59
C GLY A 267 1.21 -25.07 6.78
N ALA A 268 0.60 -25.24 7.96
CA ALA A 268 1.35 -25.48 9.21
C ALA A 268 2.33 -26.65 9.14
N GLY A 269 1.97 -27.74 8.43
CA GLY A 269 2.87 -28.87 8.21
C GLY A 269 4.04 -28.55 7.28
N ALA A 270 3.88 -27.63 6.32
CA ALA A 270 4.96 -27.18 5.45
C ALA A 270 5.97 -26.31 6.20
N GLN A 271 5.49 -25.48 7.14
CA GLN A 271 6.34 -24.59 7.94
C GLN A 271 7.40 -25.36 8.74
N THR A 272 7.12 -26.61 9.17
CA THR A 272 8.12 -27.43 9.89
C THR A 272 9.30 -27.86 9.02
N PHE A 273 9.16 -27.81 7.69
CA PHE A 273 10.24 -28.09 6.74
C PHE A 273 10.95 -26.82 6.28
N LEU A 274 10.57 -25.65 6.80
CA LEU A 274 11.07 -24.34 6.39
C LEU A 274 11.63 -23.55 7.59
N PRO A 275 12.43 -24.17 8.49
CA PRO A 275 12.91 -23.49 9.70
C PRO A 275 13.78 -22.29 9.36
N ASP A 276 14.53 -22.36 8.26
CA ASP A 276 15.47 -21.33 7.81
C ASP A 276 14.88 -20.41 6.72
N GLY A 277 13.58 -20.48 6.47
CA GLY A 277 12.93 -19.79 5.35
C GLY A 277 13.29 -20.44 4.01
N GLY A 278 13.27 -19.64 2.94
CA GLY A 278 13.45 -20.12 1.57
C GLY A 278 13.03 -19.11 0.52
N TRP A 279 12.57 -19.57 -0.63
CA TRP A 279 12.07 -18.71 -1.70
C TRP A 279 10.92 -19.34 -2.48
N SER A 280 10.03 -18.51 -3.00
CA SER A 280 8.84 -18.93 -3.74
C SER A 280 8.54 -17.96 -4.88
N ASN A 281 7.52 -18.28 -5.66
CA ASN A 281 6.85 -17.31 -6.51
C ASN A 281 5.51 -16.96 -5.86
N LEU A 282 5.30 -15.68 -5.56
CA LEU A 282 4.01 -15.14 -5.16
C LEU A 282 3.14 -14.98 -6.41
N GLU A 283 1.99 -15.62 -6.41
CA GLU A 283 1.04 -15.71 -7.52
C GLU A 283 -0.24 -14.96 -7.15
N ILE A 284 -0.75 -14.15 -8.08
CA ILE A 284 -2.04 -13.45 -7.95
C ILE A 284 -3.07 -14.21 -8.77
N LEU A 285 -4.11 -14.70 -8.10
CA LEU A 285 -5.18 -15.47 -8.69
C LEU A 285 -6.48 -14.67 -8.71
N PRO A 286 -7.41 -14.98 -9.63
CA PRO A 286 -8.77 -14.49 -9.53
C PRO A 286 -9.40 -14.95 -8.21
N ASN A 287 -10.16 -14.08 -7.55
CA ASN A 287 -10.89 -14.49 -6.36
C ASN A 287 -12.05 -15.44 -6.74
N ALA A 288 -12.00 -16.68 -6.25
CA ALA A 288 -13.01 -17.71 -6.51
C ALA A 288 -14.38 -17.40 -5.88
N ALA A 289 -14.46 -16.43 -4.95
CA ALA A 289 -15.69 -16.06 -4.25
C ALA A 289 -16.71 -15.26 -5.10
N GLY A 290 -16.45 -15.03 -6.40
CA GLY A 290 -17.40 -14.37 -7.30
C GLY A 290 -17.51 -12.85 -7.11
N ILE A 291 -16.48 -12.21 -6.56
CA ILE A 291 -16.44 -10.76 -6.36
C ILE A 291 -15.75 -10.08 -7.56
N VAL A 292 -16.55 -9.20 -8.19
CA VAL A 292 -16.36 -8.17 -9.24
C VAL A 292 -15.53 -8.53 -10.49
N ALA A 293 -16.20 -8.44 -11.65
CA ALA A 293 -15.57 -8.44 -12.96
C ALA A 293 -14.77 -7.14 -13.17
N GLY A 294 -13.45 -7.22 -13.33
CA GLY A 294 -12.64 -6.05 -13.70
C GLY A 294 -11.27 -5.97 -13.04
N THR A 295 -11.03 -6.70 -11.95
CA THR A 295 -9.69 -6.82 -11.35
C THR A 295 -8.75 -7.50 -12.34
N THR A 296 -7.54 -6.95 -12.48
CA THR A 296 -6.55 -7.42 -13.47
C THR A 296 -5.21 -7.80 -12.87
N GLY A 297 -5.01 -7.48 -11.59
CA GLY A 297 -3.78 -7.76 -10.86
C GLY A 297 -3.83 -7.13 -9.48
N ALA A 298 -2.67 -6.98 -8.85
CA ALA A 298 -2.52 -6.24 -7.61
C ALA A 298 -1.18 -5.50 -7.55
N VAL A 299 -1.17 -4.36 -6.87
CA VAL A 299 0.07 -3.78 -6.36
C VAL A 299 0.39 -4.49 -5.04
N VAL A 300 1.63 -4.99 -4.93
CA VAL A 300 2.05 -5.77 -3.75
C VAL A 300 3.35 -5.22 -3.20
N TYR A 301 3.35 -4.90 -1.90
CA TYR A 301 4.58 -4.65 -1.15
C TYR A 301 4.87 -5.82 -0.21
N GLN A 302 6.06 -6.39 -0.29
CA GLN A 302 6.60 -7.27 0.74
C GLN A 302 7.15 -6.41 1.88
N LEU A 303 6.61 -6.60 3.08
CA LEU A 303 7.09 -6.01 4.32
C LEU A 303 7.78 -7.10 5.15
N GLU A 304 9.03 -6.87 5.52
CA GLU A 304 9.80 -7.70 6.44
C GLU A 304 10.11 -6.91 7.70
N TYR A 305 9.72 -7.44 8.85
CA TYR A 305 9.97 -6.76 10.12
C TYR A 305 10.17 -7.74 11.26
N GLY A 306 10.97 -7.33 12.23
CA GLY A 306 11.32 -8.14 13.38
C GLY A 306 11.99 -7.32 14.46
N SER A 307 12.15 -7.94 15.62
CA SER A 307 12.77 -7.31 16.78
C SER A 307 13.67 -8.30 17.49
N GLY A 308 14.80 -7.82 17.99
CA GLY A 308 15.59 -8.55 18.98
C GLY A 308 16.66 -9.47 18.41
N THR A 309 16.42 -10.21 17.33
CA THR A 309 17.43 -11.10 16.73
C THR A 309 17.36 -11.17 15.20
N PHE A 310 18.51 -11.33 14.56
CA PHE A 310 18.63 -11.67 13.14
C PHE A 310 19.76 -12.67 12.97
N ASN A 311 19.44 -13.84 12.45
CA ASN A 311 20.34 -14.99 12.33
C ASN A 311 21.00 -15.35 13.68
N GLY A 312 20.18 -15.44 14.74
CA GLY A 312 20.63 -15.66 16.12
C GLY A 312 21.41 -14.52 16.79
N GLU A 313 21.81 -13.49 16.04
CA GLU A 313 22.55 -12.34 16.59
C GLU A 313 21.59 -11.30 17.14
N THR A 314 21.88 -10.77 18.33
CA THR A 314 21.04 -9.74 18.96
C THR A 314 21.13 -8.43 18.19
N MET A 315 19.99 -7.87 17.81
CA MET A 315 19.89 -6.55 17.18
C MET A 315 19.29 -5.52 18.13
N SER A 316 19.86 -4.31 18.15
CA SER A 316 19.26 -3.17 18.84
C SER A 316 18.19 -2.52 17.95
N GLY A 317 16.95 -2.46 18.43
CA GLY A 317 15.84 -1.79 17.76
C GLY A 317 14.98 -2.71 16.89
N THR A 318 14.05 -2.10 16.17
CA THR A 318 13.19 -2.75 15.19
C THR A 318 13.81 -2.54 13.82
N PHE A 319 13.90 -3.59 13.02
CA PHE A 319 14.16 -3.43 11.60
C PHE A 319 12.83 -3.60 10.86
N ASN A 320 12.65 -2.78 9.85
CA ASN A 320 11.54 -2.90 8.92
C ASN A 320 12.07 -2.60 7.53
N ASN A 321 11.67 -3.42 6.58
CA ASN A 321 12.07 -3.29 5.20
C ASN A 321 10.84 -3.52 4.33
N SER A 322 10.71 -2.73 3.27
CA SER A 322 9.60 -2.85 2.34
C SER A 322 10.13 -2.84 0.92
N PHE A 323 9.64 -3.79 0.12
CA PHE A 323 9.95 -3.90 -1.29
C PHE A 323 8.66 -3.96 -2.07
N GLU A 324 8.58 -3.17 -3.12
CA GLU A 324 7.60 -3.36 -4.17
C GLU A 324 7.92 -4.63 -4.97
N LEU A 325 6.91 -5.47 -5.19
CA LEU A 325 7.03 -6.68 -5.99
C LEU A 325 6.52 -6.44 -7.42
N LYS A 326 7.20 -7.04 -8.40
CA LYS A 326 6.89 -6.95 -9.85
C LYS A 326 7.09 -8.30 -10.50
#